data_AF-A0A2E2UNT4-F1
#
_entry.id   AF-A0A2E2UNT4-F1
#
_cell.length_a   1.000
_cell.length_b   1.000
_cell.length_c   1.000
_cell.angle_alpha   90.00
_cell.angle_beta   90.00
_cell.angle_gamma   90.00
#
_symmetry.space_group_name_H-M   'P 1'
#
loop_
_entity.id
_entity.type
_entity.pdbx_description
1 polymer ?
#
loop_
_entity_poly.entity_id
_entity_poly.type
_entity_poly.pdbx_seq_one_letter_code
_entity_poly.pdbx_strand_id
1 'polypeptide(L)' 'MSNSNYSSVQPLTEDPIRSFAEPQEILSDGSDYRALITTNRGTILIDLFQDKAPITVNN' A
#
# COMPACT_ATOMS: atom_id res chain seq x y z
N MET A 1 13.89 15.97 -36.48
CA MET A 1 12.83 15.04 -36.02
C MET A 1 12.87 15.05 -34.50
N SER A 2 11.87 15.64 -33.84
CA SER A 2 11.84 15.76 -32.37
C SER A 2 10.91 14.69 -31.80
N ASN A 3 11.49 13.64 -31.21
CA ASN A 3 10.73 12.61 -30.49
C ASN A 3 10.49 13.09 -29.07
N SER A 4 9.31 13.64 -28.80
CA SER A 4 8.87 13.90 -27.43
C SER A 4 7.58 13.14 -27.17
N ASN A 5 7.69 11.88 -26.72
CA ASN A 5 6.58 11.07 -26.20
C ASN A 5 6.14 11.54 -24.79
N TYR A 6 6.22 12.84 -24.51
CA TYR A 6 5.83 13.42 -23.25
C TYR A 6 4.46 14.10 -23.40
N SER A 7 3.51 13.70 -22.57
CA SER A 7 2.21 14.35 -22.43
C SER A 7 2.03 14.76 -20.97
N SER A 8 1.82 16.04 -20.72
CA SER A 8 1.47 16.54 -19.40
C SER A 8 0.03 16.14 -19.08
N VAL A 9 -0.17 15.40 -18.00
CA VAL A 9 -1.51 15.07 -17.49
C VAL A 9 -2.02 16.18 -16.58
N GLN A 10 -3.34 16.32 -16.49
CA GLN A 10 -3.92 17.24 -15.54
C GLN A 10 -3.70 16.74 -14.11
N PRO A 11 -3.45 17.65 -13.14
CA PRO A 11 -3.42 17.30 -11.73
C PRO A 11 -4.72 16.62 -11.28
N LEU A 12 -4.62 15.66 -10.37
CA LEU A 12 -5.78 14.95 -9.81
C LEU A 12 -6.69 15.87 -8.97
N THR A 13 -6.12 16.93 -8.40
CA THR A 13 -6.80 17.95 -7.59
C THR A 13 -6.17 19.32 -7.83
N GLU A 14 -6.95 20.39 -7.66
CA GLU A 14 -6.44 21.77 -7.76
C GLU A 14 -5.49 22.09 -6.60
N ASP A 15 -5.87 21.68 -5.37
CA ASP A 15 -5.05 21.84 -4.17
C ASP A 15 -4.36 20.52 -3.75
N PRO A 16 -3.12 20.56 -3.24
CA PRO A 16 -2.45 19.36 -2.72
C PRO A 16 -3.14 18.79 -1.47
N ILE A 17 -3.58 17.53 -1.51
CA ILE A 17 -4.03 16.79 -0.33
C ILE A 17 -2.79 16.28 0.43
N ARG A 18 -2.63 16.70 1.68
CA ARG A 18 -1.50 16.32 2.56
C ARG A 18 -1.94 15.69 3.89
N SER A 19 -3.21 15.33 3.99
CA SER A 19 -3.79 14.67 5.16
C SER A 19 -4.36 13.33 4.73
N PHE A 20 -4.02 12.29 5.47
CA PHE A 20 -4.45 10.92 5.22
C PHE A 20 -5.15 10.37 6.46
N ALA A 21 -6.07 9.43 6.27
CA ALA A 21 -6.70 8.74 7.39
C ALA A 21 -5.66 7.86 8.11
N GLU A 22 -5.75 7.80 9.43
CA GLU A 22 -4.95 6.87 10.22
C GLU A 22 -5.45 5.43 10.03
N PRO A 23 -4.57 4.42 10.11
CA PRO A 23 -4.98 3.01 10.05
C PRO A 23 -5.96 2.68 11.17
N GLN A 24 -6.94 1.84 10.85
CA GLN A 24 -7.85 1.31 11.86
C GLN A 24 -7.17 0.15 12.61
N GLU A 25 -7.37 0.08 13.92
CA GLU A 25 -6.89 -1.04 14.74
C GLU A 25 -7.83 -2.25 14.59
N ILE A 26 -7.53 -3.12 13.63
CA ILE A 26 -8.38 -4.27 13.28
C ILE A 26 -7.74 -5.63 13.59
N LEU A 27 -6.52 -5.65 14.14
CA LEU A 27 -5.85 -6.89 14.51
C LEU A 27 -6.43 -7.45 15.79
N SER A 28 -6.60 -8.77 15.81
CA SER A 28 -7.03 -9.52 16.98
C SER A 28 -5.81 -10.05 17.73
N ASP A 29 -5.76 -9.83 19.03
CA ASP A 29 -4.69 -10.33 19.89
C ASP A 29 -4.50 -11.85 19.75
N GLY A 30 -3.24 -12.27 19.66
CA GLY A 30 -2.85 -13.69 19.56
C GLY A 30 -3.12 -14.35 18.20
N SER A 31 -3.59 -13.60 17.20
CA SER A 31 -3.74 -14.12 15.83
C SER A 31 -2.44 -14.03 15.04
N ASP A 32 -2.16 -15.08 14.25
CA ASP A 32 -1.02 -15.12 13.34
C ASP A 32 -1.43 -14.71 11.92
N TYR A 33 -0.88 -13.61 11.42
CA TYR A 33 -1.29 -13.02 10.15
C TYR A 33 -0.27 -13.27 9.04
N ARG A 34 -0.78 -13.64 7.86
CA ARG A 34 0.03 -13.82 6.63
C ARG A 34 -0.63 -13.15 5.45
N ALA A 35 0.19 -12.59 4.56
CA ALA A 35 -0.27 -11.98 3.32
C ALA A 35 0.08 -12.86 2.12
N LEU A 36 -0.85 -13.00 1.19
CA LEU A 36 -0.65 -13.69 -0.08
C LEU A 36 -0.75 -12.68 -1.21
N ILE A 37 0.37 -12.48 -1.91
CA ILE A 37 0.45 -11.55 -3.05
C ILE A 37 0.50 -12.37 -4.33
N THR A 38 -0.56 -12.28 -5.13
CA THR A 38 -0.59 -12.89 -6.47
C THR A 38 -0.10 -11.90 -7.51
N THR A 39 0.92 -12.29 -8.26
CA THR A 39 1.47 -11.51 -9.37
C THR A 39 1.38 -12.30 -10.67
N ASN A 40 1.63 -11.65 -11.81
CA ASN A 40 1.78 -12.36 -13.08
C ASN A 40 3.03 -13.27 -13.15
N ARG A 41 3.90 -13.24 -12.13
CA ARG A 41 5.08 -14.12 -11.99
C ARG A 41 4.90 -15.19 -10.92
N GLY A 42 3.69 -15.36 -10.40
CA GLY A 42 3.35 -16.31 -9.36
C GLY A 42 3.02 -15.65 -8.03
N THR A 43 2.97 -16.48 -6.99
CA THR A 43 2.46 -16.12 -5.67
C THR A 43 3.58 -16.00 -4.65
N ILE A 44 3.51 -14.97 -3.83
CA ILE A 44 4.42 -14.74 -2.70
C ILE A 44 3.59 -14.87 -1.41
N LEU A 45 4.06 -15.70 -0.47
CA LEU A 45 3.50 -15.77 0.88
C LEU A 45 4.45 -15.03 1.83
N ILE A 46 3.91 -14.08 2.59
CA ILE A 46 4.66 -13.23 3.53
C ILE A 46 4.13 -13.48 4.93
N ASP A 47 5.06 -13.71 5.86
CA ASP A 47 4.80 -13.75 7.29
C ASP A 47 4.82 -12.32 7.85
N LEU A 48 3.79 -11.93 8.60
CA LEU A 48 3.66 -10.57 9.11
C LEU A 48 4.16 -10.49 10.56
N PHE A 49 4.64 -9.31 10.97
CA PHE A 49 5.09 -9.07 12.34
C PHE A 49 4.06 -8.26 13.13
N GLN A 50 2.86 -8.80 13.30
CA GLN A 50 1.74 -8.13 14.00
C GLN A 50 2.13 -7.63 15.40
N ASP A 51 2.90 -8.41 16.15
CA ASP A 51 3.28 -8.04 17.53
C ASP A 51 4.32 -6.92 17.60
N LYS A 52 5.11 -6.74 16.52
CA LYS A 52 6.23 -5.78 16.50
C LYS A 52 5.91 -4.52 15.72
N ALA A 53 5.02 -4.60 14.73
CA ALA A 53 4.70 -3.50 13.83
C ALA A 53 3.20 -3.48 13.45
N PRO A 54 2.27 -3.44 14.43
CA PRO A 54 0.83 -3.58 14.18
C PRO A 54 0.28 -2.47 13.27
N ILE A 55 0.77 -1.24 13.43
CA ILE A 55 0.36 -0.10 12.58
C ILE A 55 0.76 -0.38 11.12
N THR A 56 1.99 -0.82 10.87
CA THR A 56 2.46 -1.14 9.51
C THR A 56 1.69 -2.31 8.90
N VAL A 57 1.31 -3.31 9.71
CA VAL A 57 0.50 -4.44 9.24
C VAL A 57 -0.91 -4.01 8.82
N ASN A 58 -1.48 -2.96 9.43
CA ASN A 58 -2.80 -2.43 9.10
C ASN A 58 -2.83 -1.46 7.89
N ASN A 59 -1.69 -1.13 7.28
CA ASN A 59 -1.59 -0.17 6.16
C ASN A 59 -1.58 -0.84 4.78
#